data_AF-A0A151K1M4-F1
#
_entry.id   AF-A0A151K1M4-F1
#
_cell.length_a   1.000
_cell.length_b   1.000
_cell.length_c   1.000
_cell.angle_alpha   90.00
_cell.angle_beta   90.00
_cell.angle_gamma   90.00
#
_symmetry.space_group_name_H-M   'P 1'
#
loop_
_entity.id
_entity.type
_entity.pdbx_description
1 polymer ?
#
loop_
_entity_poly.entity_id
_entity_poly.type
_entity_poly.pdbx_seq_one_letter_code
_entity_poly.pdbx_strand_id
1 'polypeptide(L)'
;KGAHCFKAKINIEVQWTNEPVIAAIERNGGVITTSYYDPQCLIAMCDTKQFFSRGEPILRRFLPPTDCLEYYSSASMRGYLADPEKISQERLVLAQKYGYELPKIEEDPDYEMLCERKDPRQLFYGLEPGWVVNLKDKVILKPKAKYLKEFYAS
;
A
#
# COMPACT_ATOMS: atom_id res chain seq x y z
N LYS A 1 -5.89 0.45 24.78
CA LYS A 1 -5.18 -0.71 25.38
C LYS A 1 -4.21 -1.36 24.40
N GLY A 2 -4.66 -1.82 23.21
CA GLY A 2 -3.76 -2.45 22.22
C GLY A 2 -2.55 -1.59 21.79
N ALA A 3 -2.75 -0.29 21.56
CA ALA A 3 -1.68 0.64 21.18
C ALA A 3 -0.53 0.69 22.21
N HIS A 4 -0.76 0.52 23.51
CA HIS A 4 0.31 0.56 24.52
C HIS A 4 1.14 -0.73 24.55
N CYS A 5 0.52 -1.86 24.20
CA CYS A 5 1.17 -3.17 24.20
C CYS A 5 1.82 -3.51 22.85
N PHE A 6 1.51 -2.76 21.80
CA PHE A 6 2.04 -2.98 20.46
C PHE A 6 3.56 -2.70 20.41
N LYS A 7 4.32 -3.74 20.05
CA LYS A 7 5.79 -3.79 19.96
C LYS A 7 6.23 -4.59 18.73
N ALA A 8 5.88 -4.11 17.55
CA ALA A 8 6.31 -4.72 16.30
C ALA A 8 6.74 -3.65 15.30
N LYS A 9 7.81 -3.93 14.56
CA LYS A 9 8.28 -3.13 13.44
C LYS A 9 7.77 -3.80 12.15
N ILE A 10 6.84 -3.15 11.47
CA ILE A 10 6.16 -3.68 10.29
C ILE A 10 5.96 -2.58 9.24
N ASN A 11 5.99 -2.94 7.96
CA ASN A 11 5.41 -2.15 6.88
C ASN A 11 3.99 -2.68 6.63
N ILE A 12 2.97 -1.87 6.92
CA ILE A 12 1.57 -2.30 6.84
C ILE A 12 0.76 -1.36 5.94
N GLU A 13 -0.06 -1.95 5.08
CA GLU A 13 -1.04 -1.26 4.26
C GLU A 13 -2.45 -1.58 4.78
N VAL A 14 -3.24 -0.55 5.06
CA VAL A 14 -4.64 -0.68 5.51
C VAL A 14 -5.53 0.25 4.70
N GLN A 15 -6.84 0.04 4.67
CA GLN A 15 -7.75 0.96 3.99
C GLN A 15 -8.06 2.20 4.84
N TRP A 16 -8.09 2.03 6.17
CA TRP A 16 -8.47 3.09 7.09
C TRP A 16 -7.71 2.95 8.41
N THR A 17 -7.38 4.08 9.02
CA THR A 17 -6.73 4.16 10.32
C THR A 17 -7.05 5.47 11.02
N ASN A 18 -6.61 5.59 12.27
CA ASN A 18 -6.66 6.82 13.05
C ASN A 18 -5.26 7.19 13.58
N GLU A 19 -5.14 8.43 14.02
CA GLU A 19 -3.87 9.02 14.43
C GLU A 19 -3.15 8.24 15.57
N PRO A 20 -3.81 7.77 16.65
CA PRO A 20 -3.14 6.98 17.69
C PRO A 20 -2.55 5.66 17.20
N VAL A 21 -3.17 5.01 16.20
CA VAL A 21 -2.65 3.77 15.61
C VAL A 21 -1.41 4.04 14.80
N ILE A 22 -1.41 5.13 14.02
CA ILE A 22 -0.24 5.58 13.25
C ILE A 22 0.94 5.83 14.20
N ALA A 23 0.73 6.60 15.27
CA ALA A 23 1.76 6.88 16.27
C ALA A 23 2.29 5.59 16.92
N ALA A 24 1.41 4.63 17.22
CA ALA A 24 1.79 3.36 17.81
C ALA A 24 2.67 2.49 16.89
N ILE A 25 2.49 2.59 15.57
CA ILE A 25 3.31 1.88 14.58
C ILE A 25 4.64 2.60 14.36
N GLU A 26 4.60 3.91 14.11
CA GLU A 26 5.77 4.72 13.77
C GLU A 26 6.77 4.82 14.93
N ARG A 27 6.30 4.89 16.18
CA ARG A 27 7.20 4.89 17.35
C ARG A 27 8.00 3.59 17.50
N ASN A 28 7.54 2.50 16.89
CA ASN A 28 8.23 1.21 16.87
C ASN A 28 9.12 1.06 15.61
N GLY A 29 9.27 2.12 14.80
CA GLY A 29 10.02 2.11 13.56
C GLY A 29 9.28 1.49 12.38
N GLY A 30 7.98 1.19 12.54
CA GLY A 30 7.15 0.69 11.45
C GLY A 30 6.68 1.78 10.51
N VAL A 31 6.14 1.36 9.37
CA VAL A 31 5.54 2.24 8.36
C VAL A 31 4.11 1.80 8.12
N ILE A 32 3.19 2.77 8.07
CA ILE A 32 1.79 2.54 7.75
C ILE A 32 1.42 3.34 6.50
N THR A 33 0.61 2.73 5.63
CA THR A 33 0.05 3.37 4.43
C THR A 33 -1.44 3.14 4.40
N THR A 34 -2.21 4.18 4.08
CA THR A 34 -3.64 4.05 3.78
C THR A 34 -3.87 4.01 2.29
N SER A 35 -4.53 2.95 1.82
CA SER A 35 -4.73 2.72 0.39
C SER A 35 -6.13 2.22 0.05
N TYR A 36 -6.70 2.76 -1.01
CA TYR A 36 -8.04 2.42 -1.48
C TYR A 36 -8.05 1.17 -2.36
N TYR A 37 -9.00 0.27 -2.15
CA TYR A 37 -9.23 -0.87 -3.02
C TYR A 37 -10.68 -0.85 -3.49
N ASP A 38 -10.88 -0.84 -4.81
CA ASP A 38 -12.21 -0.99 -5.38
C ASP A 38 -12.78 -2.40 -5.09
N PRO A 39 -14.11 -2.57 -5.15
CA PRO A 39 -14.76 -3.84 -4.80
C PRO A 39 -14.23 -5.05 -5.59
N GLN A 40 -13.89 -4.88 -6.87
CA GLN A 40 -13.36 -5.97 -7.69
C GLN A 40 -11.95 -6.38 -7.23
N CYS A 41 -11.10 -5.40 -6.94
CA CYS A 41 -9.78 -5.62 -6.35
C CYS A 41 -9.86 -6.30 -4.98
N LEU A 42 -10.80 -5.90 -4.12
CA LEU A 42 -11.00 -6.56 -2.82
C LEU A 42 -11.38 -8.03 -2.97
N ILE A 43 -12.33 -8.34 -3.85
CA ILE A 43 -12.73 -9.73 -4.13
C ILE A 43 -11.53 -10.54 -4.63
N ALA A 44 -10.74 -9.97 -5.54
CA ALA A 44 -9.53 -10.62 -6.05
C ALA A 44 -8.48 -10.86 -4.96
N MET A 45 -8.33 -9.96 -4.00
CA MET A 45 -7.40 -10.09 -2.87
C MET A 45 -7.89 -11.10 -1.81
N CYS A 46 -9.20 -11.19 -1.58
CA CYS A 46 -9.80 -12.12 -0.61
C CYS A 46 -9.60 -13.58 -1.01
N ASP A 47 -9.75 -13.91 -2.30
CA ASP A 47 -9.45 -15.24 -2.83
C ASP A 47 -8.63 -15.17 -4.12
N THR A 48 -7.31 -15.00 -3.93
CA THR A 48 -6.35 -14.89 -5.02
C THR A 48 -6.25 -16.15 -5.86
N LYS A 49 -6.44 -17.33 -5.26
CA LYS A 49 -6.40 -18.60 -6.00
C LYS A 49 -7.60 -18.71 -6.93
N GLN A 50 -8.79 -18.39 -6.44
CA GLN A 50 -9.98 -18.37 -7.27
C GLN A 50 -9.86 -17.31 -8.37
N PHE A 51 -9.35 -16.11 -8.06
CA PHE A 51 -9.12 -15.08 -9.06
C PHE A 51 -8.22 -15.58 -10.21
N PHE A 52 -7.02 -16.09 -9.90
CA PHE A 52 -6.11 -16.59 -10.93
C PHE A 52 -6.63 -17.83 -11.67
N SER A 53 -7.51 -18.63 -11.06
CA SER A 53 -8.13 -19.77 -11.73
C SER A 53 -9.06 -19.39 -12.89
N ARG A 54 -9.52 -18.13 -12.95
CA ARG A 54 -10.37 -17.62 -14.05
C ARG A 54 -9.58 -17.41 -15.34
N GLY A 55 -8.25 -17.32 -15.27
CA GLY A 55 -7.41 -17.02 -16.42
C GLY A 55 -7.54 -15.58 -16.94
N GLU A 56 -8.10 -14.68 -16.13
CA GLU A 56 -8.22 -13.26 -16.44
C GLU A 56 -6.90 -12.51 -16.15
N PRO A 57 -6.60 -11.43 -16.89
CA PRO A 57 -5.46 -10.58 -16.58
C PRO A 57 -5.67 -9.84 -15.26
N ILE A 58 -4.57 -9.56 -14.56
CA ILE A 58 -4.57 -8.78 -13.32
C ILE A 58 -5.17 -7.39 -13.59
N LEU A 59 -6.17 -7.03 -12.79
CA LEU A 59 -6.84 -5.73 -12.88
C LEU A 59 -5.91 -4.61 -12.39
N ARG A 60 -6.05 -3.43 -12.98
CA ARG A 60 -5.51 -2.19 -12.41
C ARG A 60 -6.48 -1.64 -11.37
N ARG A 61 -5.96 -1.20 -10.23
CA ARG A 61 -6.77 -0.55 -9.18
C ARG A 61 -7.35 0.76 -9.70
N PHE A 62 -8.59 1.01 -9.33
CA PHE A 62 -9.20 2.32 -9.54
C PHE A 62 -8.83 3.29 -8.43
N LEU A 63 -8.88 4.58 -8.77
CA LEU A 63 -8.73 5.66 -7.81
C LEU A 63 -9.94 5.67 -6.87
N PRO A 64 -9.79 6.19 -5.64
CA PRO A 64 -10.90 6.38 -4.73
C PRO A 64 -11.96 7.29 -5.35
N PRO A 65 -13.24 7.12 -4.98
CA PRO A 65 -14.27 8.10 -5.28
C PRO A 65 -13.96 9.45 -4.64
N THR A 66 -14.58 10.52 -5.15
CA THR A 66 -14.28 11.91 -4.80
C THR A 66 -14.48 12.22 -3.31
N ASP A 67 -15.41 11.53 -2.67
CA ASP A 67 -15.75 11.66 -1.25
C ASP A 67 -14.64 11.19 -0.30
N CYS A 68 -13.77 10.27 -0.73
CA CYS A 68 -12.65 9.78 0.05
C CYS A 68 -11.27 10.11 -0.55
N LEU A 69 -11.23 10.79 -1.71
CA LEU A 69 -9.98 11.23 -2.33
C LEU A 69 -9.14 12.11 -1.39
N GLU A 70 -9.79 13.01 -0.64
CA GLU A 70 -9.10 13.87 0.34
C GLU A 70 -8.38 13.04 1.41
N TYR A 71 -9.02 11.98 1.91
CA TYR A 71 -8.44 11.09 2.91
C TYR A 71 -7.18 10.39 2.38
N TYR A 72 -7.26 9.79 1.19
CA TYR A 72 -6.13 9.04 0.61
C TYR A 72 -5.04 9.93 -0.01
N SER A 73 -5.28 11.23 -0.13
CA SER A 73 -4.28 12.24 -0.52
C SER A 73 -3.67 12.96 0.68
N SER A 74 -4.17 12.70 1.89
CA SER A 74 -3.71 13.35 3.11
C SER A 74 -2.44 12.72 3.65
N ALA A 75 -1.41 13.54 3.86
CA ALA A 75 -0.17 13.13 4.50
C ALA A 75 -0.38 12.72 5.97
N SER A 76 -1.31 13.38 6.69
CA SER A 76 -1.60 13.06 8.10
C SER A 76 -2.22 11.66 8.25
N MET A 77 -2.96 11.21 7.23
CA MET A 77 -3.56 9.86 7.18
C MET A 77 -2.66 8.84 6.47
N ARG A 78 -1.42 9.22 6.10
CA ARG A 78 -0.45 8.38 5.36
C ARG A 78 -1.05 7.82 4.07
N GLY A 79 -1.81 8.66 3.37
CA GLY A 79 -2.46 8.34 2.12
C GLY A 79 -1.47 7.97 1.02
N TYR A 80 -1.77 6.92 0.27
CA TYR A 80 -0.93 6.45 -0.83
C TYR A 80 -0.82 7.44 -2.01
N LEU A 81 -1.71 8.44 -2.09
CA LEU A 81 -1.66 9.53 -3.08
C LEU A 81 -1.05 10.81 -2.50
N ALA A 82 -0.64 10.80 -1.24
CA ALA A 82 -0.05 11.96 -0.59
C ALA A 82 1.42 12.16 -1.04
N ASP A 83 1.85 13.41 -0.97
CA ASP A 83 3.23 13.81 -1.23
C ASP A 83 4.18 13.19 -0.17
N PRO A 84 5.19 12.38 -0.58
CA PRO A 84 6.14 11.74 0.33
C PRO A 84 6.87 12.73 1.25
N GLU A 85 7.18 13.94 0.78
CA GLU A 85 7.87 14.95 1.60
C GLU A 85 6.96 15.45 2.73
N LYS A 86 5.68 15.65 2.44
CA LYS A 86 4.68 16.05 3.44
C LYS A 86 4.43 14.92 4.44
N ILE A 87 4.45 13.66 4.02
CA ILE A 87 4.37 12.52 4.94
C ILE A 87 5.52 12.57 5.94
N SER A 88 6.75 12.83 5.48
CA SER A 88 7.92 12.93 6.36
C SER A 88 7.76 14.04 7.41
N GLN A 89 7.22 15.21 7.01
CA GLN A 89 6.91 16.30 7.93
C GLN A 89 5.84 15.92 8.96
N GLU A 90 4.75 15.27 8.53
CA GLU A 90 3.68 14.81 9.40
C GLU A 90 4.12 13.73 10.41
N ARG A 91 5.13 12.93 10.07
CA ARG A 91 5.76 11.98 11.02
C ARG A 91 6.44 12.72 12.16
N LEU A 92 7.15 13.81 11.86
CA LEU A 92 7.80 14.64 12.88
C LEU A 92 6.77 15.33 13.78
N VAL A 93 5.73 15.92 13.20
CA VAL A 93 4.63 16.56 13.95
C VAL A 93 3.95 15.56 14.87
N LEU A 94 3.69 14.34 14.39
CA LEU A 94 3.05 13.29 15.18
C LEU A 94 3.95 12.83 16.34
N ALA A 95 5.25 12.64 16.10
CA ALA A 95 6.22 12.28 17.13
C ALA A 95 6.28 13.31 18.26
N GLN A 96 6.30 14.60 17.91
CA GLN A 96 6.24 15.70 18.87
C GLN A 96 4.92 15.72 19.64
N LYS A 97 3.78 15.51 18.96
CA LYS A 97 2.45 15.50 19.58
C LYS A 97 2.27 14.37 20.59
N TYR A 98 2.79 13.19 20.31
CA TYR A 98 2.66 11.99 21.17
C TYR A 98 3.87 11.76 22.08
N GLY A 99 4.92 12.58 21.99
CA GLY A 99 6.07 12.56 22.89
C GLY A 99 6.97 11.33 22.74
N TYR A 100 7.23 10.89 21.50
CA TYR A 100 8.19 9.81 21.23
C TYR A 100 9.32 10.29 20.31
N GLU A 101 10.48 9.65 20.43
CA GLU A 101 11.60 9.86 19.49
C GLU A 101 11.29 9.19 18.16
N LEU A 102 11.29 9.95 17.07
CA LEU A 102 11.00 9.42 15.75
C LEU A 102 12.17 8.54 15.27
N PRO A 103 11.96 7.23 15.05
CA PRO A 103 13.01 6.37 14.55
C PRO A 103 13.41 6.77 13.12
N LYS A 104 14.71 6.87 12.87
CA LYS A 104 15.27 7.12 11.55
C LYS A 104 15.22 5.84 10.74
N ILE A 105 14.41 5.85 9.69
CA ILE A 105 14.22 4.65 8.85
C ILE A 105 15.46 4.43 7.99
N GLU A 106 16.12 5.51 7.57
CA GLU A 106 17.30 5.54 6.70
C GLU A 106 18.51 4.79 7.27
N GLU A 107 18.57 4.65 8.60
CA GLU A 107 19.64 3.95 9.32
C GLU A 107 19.21 2.51 9.72
N ASP A 108 17.98 2.10 9.39
CA ASP A 108 17.42 0.80 9.79
C ASP A 108 17.89 -0.33 8.85
N PRO A 109 18.29 -1.51 9.37
CA PRO A 109 18.66 -2.66 8.53
C PRO A 109 17.56 -3.14 7.57
N ASP A 110 16.29 -2.94 7.92
CA ASP A 110 15.13 -3.32 7.12
C ASP A 110 14.63 -2.17 6.21
N TYR A 111 15.47 -1.15 5.97
CA TYR A 111 15.15 0.04 5.18
C TYR A 111 14.44 -0.28 3.87
N GLU A 112 14.99 -1.23 3.10
CA GLU A 112 14.44 -1.61 1.80
C GLU A 112 12.97 -2.03 1.93
N MET A 113 12.66 -2.95 2.85
CA MET A 113 11.30 -3.44 3.10
C MET A 113 10.37 -2.34 3.63
N LEU A 114 10.87 -1.45 4.49
CA LEU A 114 10.07 -0.35 5.05
C LEU A 114 9.73 0.73 3.99
N CYS A 115 10.60 0.89 3.00
CA CYS A 115 10.39 1.80 1.87
C CYS A 115 9.58 1.18 0.73
N GLU A 116 9.36 -0.13 0.72
CA GLU A 116 8.53 -0.78 -0.30
C GLU A 116 7.11 -0.22 -0.30
N ARG A 117 6.68 0.20 -1.50
CA ARG A 117 5.35 0.72 -1.79
C ARG A 117 4.91 0.15 -3.13
N LYS A 118 3.64 -0.25 -3.20
CA LYS A 118 3.02 -0.59 -4.47
C LYS A 118 2.71 0.68 -5.25
N ASP A 119 2.75 0.56 -6.57
CA ASP A 119 2.17 1.59 -7.42
C ASP A 119 0.67 1.77 -7.11
N PRO A 120 0.12 3.00 -7.13
CA PRO A 120 -1.30 3.28 -6.93
C PRO A 120 -2.27 2.40 -7.74
N ARG A 121 -1.87 1.97 -8.95
CA ARG A 121 -2.65 1.11 -9.85
C ARG A 121 -2.37 -0.38 -9.65
N GLN A 122 -1.38 -0.75 -8.86
CA GLN A 122 -0.95 -2.13 -8.68
C GLN A 122 -1.72 -2.84 -7.55
N LEU A 123 -2.27 -4.01 -7.87
CA LEU A 123 -3.02 -4.84 -6.94
C LEU A 123 -2.11 -5.68 -6.05
N PHE A 124 -1.29 -6.53 -6.66
CA PHE A 124 -0.40 -7.48 -5.99
C PHE A 124 1.05 -6.99 -6.01
N TYR A 125 1.76 -7.16 -4.90
CA TYR A 125 3.19 -6.87 -4.85
C TYR A 125 3.95 -7.80 -5.81
N GLY A 126 4.81 -7.22 -6.65
CA GLY A 126 5.62 -7.96 -7.62
C GLY A 126 4.90 -8.46 -8.89
N LEU A 127 3.58 -8.19 -9.04
CA LEU A 127 2.83 -8.51 -10.27
C LEU A 127 2.18 -7.25 -10.83
N GLU A 128 2.40 -6.99 -12.11
CA GLU A 128 1.84 -5.80 -12.77
C GLU A 128 0.43 -6.07 -13.34
N PRO A 129 -0.41 -5.03 -13.44
CA PRO A 129 -1.66 -5.10 -14.19
C PRO A 129 -1.47 -5.60 -15.62
N GLY A 130 -2.43 -6.37 -16.12
CA GLY A 130 -2.41 -6.93 -17.48
C GLY A 130 -1.67 -8.25 -17.63
N TRP A 131 -0.91 -8.69 -16.62
CA TRP A 131 -0.29 -10.02 -16.63
C TRP A 131 -1.33 -11.10 -16.36
N VAL A 132 -1.16 -12.28 -16.96
CA VAL A 132 -2.00 -13.46 -16.70
C VAL A 132 -1.16 -14.52 -16.00
N VAL A 133 -1.61 -14.98 -14.84
CA VAL A 133 -0.93 -16.01 -14.05
C VAL A 133 -1.54 -17.37 -14.36
N ASN A 134 -0.72 -18.30 -14.85
CA ASN A 134 -1.13 -19.68 -15.05
C ASN A 134 -0.64 -20.53 -13.88
N LEU A 135 -1.58 -20.93 -13.01
CA LEU A 135 -1.29 -21.72 -11.82
C LEU A 135 -0.82 -23.15 -12.13
N LYS A 136 -1.28 -23.73 -13.25
CA LYS A 136 -0.95 -25.11 -13.63
C LYS A 136 0.50 -25.22 -14.07
N ASP A 137 0.89 -24.35 -15.00
CA ASP A 137 2.23 -24.38 -15.59
C ASP A 137 3.23 -23.51 -14.80
N LYS A 138 2.76 -22.77 -13.78
CA LYS A 138 3.54 -21.85 -12.94
C LYS A 138 4.29 -20.80 -13.74
N VAL A 139 3.63 -20.25 -14.76
CA VAL A 139 4.18 -19.19 -15.63
C VAL A 139 3.34 -17.94 -15.57
N ILE A 140 3.99 -16.80 -15.87
CA ILE A 140 3.35 -15.50 -16.01
C ILE A 140 3.41 -15.08 -17.47
N LEU A 141 2.26 -14.84 -18.07
CA LEU A 141 2.13 -14.36 -19.44
C LEU A 141 2.02 -12.84 -19.43
N LYS A 142 2.96 -12.16 -20.10
CA LYS A 142 3.02 -10.70 -20.19
C LYS A 142 2.46 -10.22 -21.53
N PRO A 143 1.71 -9.10 -21.58
CA PRO A 143 1.19 -8.57 -22.83
C PRO A 143 2.34 -8.13 -23.75
N LYS A 144 2.28 -8.54 -25.02
CA LYS A 144 3.27 -8.16 -26.05
C LYS A 144 2.85 -6.93 -26.85
N ALA A 145 1.56 -6.78 -27.12
CA ALA A 145 1.04 -5.69 -27.94
C ALA A 145 1.21 -4.34 -27.24
N LYS A 146 1.71 -3.34 -27.99
CA LYS A 146 2.03 -2.01 -27.45
C LYS A 146 0.82 -1.31 -26.84
N TYR A 147 -0.33 -1.35 -27.52
CA TYR A 147 -1.57 -0.74 -27.02
C TYR A 147 -2.04 -1.33 -25.67
N LEU A 148 -1.82 -2.63 -25.42
CA LEU A 148 -2.16 -3.25 -24.14
C LEU A 148 -1.23 -2.76 -23.04
N LYS A 149 0.08 -2.64 -23.32
CA LYS A 149 1.04 -2.11 -22.36
C LYS A 149 0.69 -0.68 -21.97
N GLU A 150 0.35 0.16 -22.95
CA GLU A 150 -0.09 1.55 -22.71
C GLU A 150 -1.38 1.60 -21.90
N PHE A 151 -2.36 0.74 -22.22
CA PHE A 151 -3.63 0.67 -21.49
C PHE A 151 -3.45 0.29 -20.01
N TYR A 152 -2.58 -0.69 -19.70
CA TYR A 152 -2.34 -1.13 -18.33
C TYR A 152 -1.34 -0.26 -17.55
N ALA A 153 -0.53 0.55 -18.25
CA ALA A 153 0.38 1.52 -17.63
C ALA A 153 -0.30 2.88 -17.32
N SER A 154 -1.53 3.10 -17.81
CA SER A 154 -2.31 4.34 -17.60
C SER A 154 -3.23 4.31 -16.39
#